data_AF-A0A832ZU42-F1
#
_entry.id   AF-A0A832ZU42-F1
#
_cell.length_a   1.000
_cell.length_b   1.000
_cell.length_c   1.000
_cell.angle_alpha   90.00
_cell.angle_beta   90.00
_cell.angle_gamma   90.00
#
_symmetry.space_group_name_H-M   'P 1'
#
loop_
_entity.id
_entity.type
_entity.pdbx_description
1 polymer ?
#
loop_
_entity_poly.entity_id
_entity_poly.type
_entity_poly.pdbx_seq_one_letter_code
_entity_poly.pdbx_strand_id
1 'polypeptide(L)'
;MVTDKLLKVLIALLALSYLGINLVAPLPRFLVAENIVLAVAYAAALAGLLRGVESTYAYLVLLAGFNAGRVSRSIVSPTGELGRLAVEHVPLLALILLVALLALHETLKALKRK
;
A
#
# COMPACT_ATOMS: atom_id res chain seq x y z
N MET A 1 10.33 -17.14 -2.64
CA MET A 1 10.66 -17.21 -1.20
C MET A 1 11.20 -15.88 -0.66
N VAL A 2 12.19 -15.25 -1.32
CA VAL A 2 12.68 -13.92 -0.92
C VAL A 2 11.64 -12.83 -1.14
N THR A 3 11.00 -12.79 -2.31
CA THR A 3 9.95 -11.82 -2.67
C THR A 3 8.76 -11.85 -1.70
N ASP A 4 8.29 -13.05 -1.34
CA ASP A 4 7.18 -13.23 -0.40
C ASP A 4 7.50 -12.71 1.01
N LYS A 5 8.69 -13.00 1.54
CA LYS A 5 9.14 -12.46 2.84
C LYS A 5 9.25 -10.95 2.81
N LEU A 6 9.86 -10.39 1.76
CA LEU A 6 9.97 -8.94 1.59
C LEU A 6 8.58 -8.30 1.52
N LEU A 7 7.67 -8.84 0.69
CA LEU A 7 6.32 -8.33 0.53
C LEU A 7 5.56 -8.30 1.87
N LYS A 8 5.66 -9.36 2.68
CA LYS A 8 5.07 -9.42 4.03
C LYS A 8 5.60 -8.30 4.93
N VAL A 9 6.92 -8.06 4.93
CA VAL A 9 7.54 -6.98 5.72
C VAL A 9 7.06 -5.61 5.24
N LEU A 10 7.04 -5.37 3.93
CA LEU A 10 6.60 -4.09 3.37
C LEU A 10 5.12 -3.79 3.67
N ILE A 11 4.26 -4.82 3.63
CA ILE A 11 2.84 -4.67 3.98
C ILE A 11 2.66 -4.38 5.46
N ALA A 12 3.40 -5.09 6.33
CA ALA A 12 3.38 -4.80 7.76
C ALA A 12 3.81 -3.35 8.04
N LEU A 13 4.88 -2.90 7.37
CA LEU A 13 5.35 -1.51 7.47
C LEU A 13 4.27 -0.53 7.01
N LEU A 14 3.62 -0.76 5.85
CA LEU A 14 2.54 0.11 5.36
C LEU A 14 1.37 0.19 6.34
N ALA A 15 0.90 -0.94 6.86
CA ALA A 15 -0.18 -0.96 7.84
C ALA A 15 0.18 -0.16 9.09
N LEU A 16 1.41 -0.34 9.60
CA LEU A 16 1.92 0.42 10.74
C LEU A 16 2.08 1.91 10.45
N SER A 17 2.51 2.29 9.24
CA SER A 17 2.63 3.71 8.86
C SER A 17 1.27 4.41 8.86
N TYR A 18 0.21 3.75 8.36
CA TYR A 18 -1.14 4.31 8.39
C TYR A 18 -1.71 4.46 9.80
N LEU A 19 -1.38 3.56 10.71
CA LEU A 19 -1.76 3.71 12.12
C LEU A 19 -0.91 4.77 12.82
N GLY A 20 0.40 4.77 12.56
CA GLY A 20 1.36 5.65 13.20
C GLY A 20 1.10 7.12 12.91
N ILE A 21 0.75 7.47 11.65
CA ILE A 21 0.49 8.86 11.28
C ILE A 21 -0.68 9.48 12.07
N ASN A 22 -1.68 8.67 12.44
CA ASN A 22 -2.81 9.10 13.26
C ASN A 22 -2.41 9.49 14.69
N LEU A 23 -1.25 9.03 15.17
CA LEU A 23 -0.74 9.30 16.52
C LEU A 23 0.20 10.50 16.57
N VAL A 24 0.89 10.81 15.46
CA VAL A 24 1.92 11.85 15.41
C VAL A 24 1.44 13.16 14.79
N ALA A 25 0.35 13.14 14.02
CA ALA A 25 -0.18 14.32 13.34
C ALA A 25 -1.66 14.57 13.70
N PRO A 26 -2.05 15.83 13.98
CA PRO A 26 -3.45 16.19 14.18
C PRO A 26 -4.18 16.17 12.84
N LEU A 27 -4.75 15.02 12.48
CA LEU A 27 -5.49 14.83 11.25
C LEU A 27 -7.00 15.07 11.43
N PRO A 28 -7.68 15.65 10.43
CA PRO A 28 -9.14 15.61 10.34
C PRO A 28 -9.70 14.19 10.52
N ARG A 29 -10.87 14.07 11.19
CA ARG A 29 -11.48 12.77 11.53
C ARG A 29 -11.69 11.84 10.32
N PHE A 30 -11.99 12.41 9.15
CA PHE A 30 -12.18 11.63 7.93
C PHE A 30 -10.87 10.98 7.43
N LEU A 31 -9.72 11.66 7.58
CA LEU A 31 -8.42 11.09 7.24
C LEU A 31 -7.99 10.00 8.23
N VAL A 32 -8.31 10.19 9.52
CA VAL A 32 -8.08 9.14 10.53
C VAL A 32 -8.84 7.87 10.17
N ALA A 33 -10.13 8.01 9.82
CA ALA A 33 -10.96 6.88 9.39
C ALA A 33 -10.41 6.22 8.11
N GLU A 34 -10.04 6.99 7.10
CA GLU A 34 -9.44 6.47 5.86
C GLU A 34 -8.14 5.70 6.12
N ASN A 35 -7.25 6.23 6.97
CA ASN A 35 -6.01 5.57 7.36
C ASN A 35 -6.28 4.25 8.11
N ILE A 36 -7.28 4.21 9.00
CA ILE A 36 -7.68 2.98 9.69
C ILE A 36 -8.17 1.94 8.67
N VAL A 37 -9.01 2.34 7.72
CA VAL A 37 -9.52 1.42 6.67
C VAL A 37 -8.36 0.84 5.85
N LEU A 38 -7.40 1.67 5.44
CA LEU A 38 -6.21 1.21 4.71
C LEU A 38 -5.34 0.27 5.56
N ALA A 39 -5.11 0.61 6.83
CA ALA A 39 -4.35 -0.24 7.74
C ALA A 39 -5.00 -1.62 7.91
N VAL A 40 -6.32 -1.66 8.09
CA VAL A 40 -7.09 -2.92 8.18
C VAL A 40 -7.01 -3.71 6.88
N ALA A 41 -7.13 -3.07 5.72
CA ALA A 41 -7.03 -3.71 4.41
C ALA A 41 -5.64 -4.35 4.19
N TYR A 42 -4.56 -3.64 4.52
CA TYR A 42 -3.20 -4.18 4.46
C TYR A 42 -2.96 -5.29 5.49
N ALA A 43 -3.51 -5.17 6.70
CA ALA A 43 -3.44 -6.23 7.71
C ALA A 43 -4.18 -7.50 7.27
N ALA A 44 -5.35 -7.35 6.63
CA ALA A 44 -6.08 -8.46 6.05
C ALA A 44 -5.29 -9.14 4.92
N ALA A 45 -4.65 -8.37 4.04
CA ALA A 45 -3.74 -8.90 3.04
C ALA A 45 -2.55 -9.65 3.66
N LEU A 46 -1.93 -9.09 4.71
CA LEU A 46 -0.84 -9.75 5.42
C LEU A 46 -1.30 -11.11 5.98
N ALA A 47 -2.47 -11.16 6.61
CA ALA A 47 -3.06 -12.40 7.12
C ALA A 47 -3.32 -13.42 5.98
N GLY A 48 -3.77 -12.95 4.81
CA GLY A 48 -3.93 -13.78 3.61
C GLY A 48 -2.61 -14.39 3.13
N LEU A 49 -1.55 -13.59 3.05
CA LEU A 49 -0.20 -14.05 2.68
C LEU A 49 0.39 -15.04 3.69
N LEU A 50 0.15 -14.83 5.00
CA LEU A 50 0.62 -15.75 6.04
C LEU A 50 -0.09 -17.10 5.97
N ARG A 51 -1.36 -17.12 5.53
CA ARG A 51 -2.13 -18.36 5.30
C ARG A 51 -1.86 -19.02 3.95
N GLY A 52 -0.99 -18.44 3.12
CA GLY A 52 -0.66 -18.98 1.79
C GLY A 52 -1.76 -18.84 0.75
N VAL A 53 -2.70 -17.90 0.93
CA VAL A 53 -3.81 -17.67 0.00
C VAL A 53 -3.30 -16.95 -1.25
N GLU A 54 -3.16 -17.65 -2.37
CA GLU A 54 -2.58 -17.10 -3.60
C GLU A 54 -3.35 -15.91 -4.19
N SER A 55 -4.68 -15.85 -4.05
CA SER A 55 -5.50 -14.73 -4.54
C SER A 55 -5.18 -13.40 -3.84
N THR A 56 -4.48 -13.44 -2.70
CA THR A 56 -4.03 -12.25 -1.96
C THR A 56 -3.10 -11.38 -2.79
N TYR A 57 -2.28 -11.95 -3.67
CA TYR A 57 -1.39 -11.16 -4.54
C TYR A 57 -2.20 -10.26 -5.47
N ALA A 58 -3.24 -10.78 -6.11
CA ALA A 58 -4.12 -10.00 -6.98
C ALA A 58 -4.87 -8.91 -6.20
N TYR A 59 -5.35 -9.25 -4.99
CA TYR A 59 -5.94 -8.28 -4.08
C TYR A 59 -4.97 -7.14 -3.74
N LEU A 60 -3.70 -7.46 -3.44
CA LEU A 60 -2.67 -6.47 -3.14
C LEU A 60 -2.36 -5.55 -4.31
N VAL A 61 -2.37 -6.06 -5.55
CA VAL A 61 -2.22 -5.22 -6.75
C VAL A 61 -3.32 -4.16 -6.80
N LEU A 62 -4.57 -4.56 -6.59
CA LEU A 62 -5.71 -3.64 -6.61
C LEU A 62 -5.66 -2.63 -5.45
N LEU A 63 -5.42 -3.11 -4.23
CA LEU A 63 -5.34 -2.26 -3.04
C LEU A 63 -4.19 -1.26 -3.13
N ALA A 64 -2.98 -1.72 -3.45
CA ALA A 64 -1.81 -0.86 -3.56
C ALA A 64 -1.91 0.08 -4.77
N GLY A 65 -2.46 -0.37 -5.90
CA GLY A 65 -2.70 0.48 -7.07
C GLY A 65 -3.68 1.62 -6.76
N PHE A 66 -4.81 1.30 -6.12
CA PHE A 66 -5.77 2.32 -5.66
C PHE A 66 -5.10 3.33 -4.70
N ASN A 67 -4.36 2.82 -3.72
CA ASN A 67 -3.70 3.66 -2.73
C ASN A 67 -2.57 4.52 -3.34
N ALA A 68 -1.83 4.00 -4.32
CA ALA A 68 -0.83 4.76 -5.07
C ALA A 68 -1.48 5.92 -5.83
N GLY A 69 -2.61 5.68 -6.50
CA GLY A 69 -3.39 6.74 -7.18
C GLY A 69 -3.98 7.77 -6.19
N ARG A 70 -4.28 7.36 -4.96
CA ARG A 70 -4.68 8.30 -3.90
C ARG A 70 -3.51 9.18 -3.46
N VAL A 71 -2.37 8.57 -3.10
CA VAL A 71 -1.17 9.28 -2.59
C VAL A 71 -0.53 10.14 -3.68
N SER A 72 -0.59 9.75 -4.95
CA SER A 72 -0.04 10.54 -6.05
C SER A 72 -0.69 11.92 -6.18
N ARG A 73 -1.98 12.05 -5.83
CA ARG A 73 -2.70 13.34 -5.82
C ARG A 73 -2.20 14.31 -4.74
N SER A 74 -1.48 13.81 -3.74
CA SER A 74 -0.79 14.64 -2.74
C SER A 74 0.60 15.12 -3.22
N ILE A 75 1.12 14.52 -4.29
CA ILE A 75 2.43 14.86 -4.90
C ILE A 75 2.24 15.75 -6.12
N VAL A 76 1.34 15.37 -7.03
CA VAL A 76 1.00 16.13 -8.23
C VAL A 76 -0.49 16.40 -8.21
N SER A 77 -0.85 17.67 -8.21
CA SER A 77 -2.25 18.10 -8.27
C SER A 77 -2.86 17.77 -9.64
N PRO A 78 -4.20 17.76 -9.77
CA PRO A 78 -4.86 17.55 -11.06
C PRO A 78 -4.48 18.58 -12.14
N THR A 79 -3.99 19.76 -11.76
CA THR A 79 -3.50 20.80 -12.67
C THR A 79 -2.03 20.65 -13.04
N GLY A 80 -1.34 19.63 -12.53
CA GLY A 80 0.07 19.34 -12.81
C GLY A 80 1.07 20.05 -11.89
N GLU A 81 0.58 20.84 -10.94
CA GLU A 81 1.43 21.52 -9.95
C GLU A 81 1.88 20.55 -8.84
N LEU A 82 3.09 20.75 -8.31
CA LEU A 82 3.57 19.99 -7.17
C LEU A 82 2.79 20.36 -5.91
N GLY A 83 2.33 19.34 -5.19
CA GLY A 83 1.66 19.49 -3.92
C GLY A 83 2.60 20.05 -2.86
N ARG A 84 2.05 20.81 -1.90
CA ARG A 84 2.81 21.42 -0.79
C ARG A 84 3.65 20.41 -0.01
N LEU A 85 3.18 19.17 0.11
CA LEU A 85 3.84 18.09 0.83
C LEU A 85 4.35 16.98 -0.10
N ALA A 86 4.67 17.33 -1.36
CA ALA A 86 5.05 16.34 -2.36
C ALA A 86 6.28 15.53 -1.93
N VAL A 87 7.31 16.20 -1.38
CA VAL A 87 8.56 15.56 -0.94
C VAL A 87 8.31 14.54 0.16
N GLU A 88 7.42 14.86 1.10
CA GLU A 88 7.06 14.01 2.23
C GLU A 88 6.25 12.77 1.79
N HIS A 89 5.50 12.87 0.68
CA HIS A 89 4.67 11.77 0.17
C HIS A 89 5.39 10.87 -0.83
N VAL A 90 6.49 11.33 -1.46
CA VAL A 90 7.28 10.54 -2.42
C VAL A 90 7.78 9.20 -1.84
N PRO A 91 8.37 9.15 -0.62
CA PRO A 91 8.81 7.88 -0.03
C PRO A 91 7.66 6.88 0.18
N LEU A 92 6.50 7.37 0.63
CA LEU A 92 5.32 6.55 0.81
C LEU A 92 4.81 6.01 -0.53
N LEU A 93 4.74 6.86 -1.56
CA LEU A 93 4.34 6.43 -2.90
C LEU A 93 5.30 5.36 -3.46
N ALA A 94 6.61 5.56 -3.32
CA ALA A 94 7.61 4.60 -3.77
C ALA A 94 7.44 3.24 -3.09
N LEU A 95 7.18 3.23 -1.78
CA LEU A 95 6.91 2.01 -1.02
C LEU A 95 5.64 1.30 -1.52
N ILE A 96 4.55 2.04 -1.75
CA ILE A 96 3.29 1.48 -2.25
C ILE A 96 3.46 0.89 -3.66
N LEU A 97 4.18 1.60 -4.55
CA LEU A 97 4.47 1.13 -5.90
C LEU A 97 5.33 -0.15 -5.88
N LEU A 98 6.33 -0.21 -5.01
CA LEU A 98 7.13 -1.41 -4.84
C LEU A 98 6.25 -2.60 -4.42
N VAL A 99 5.34 -2.42 -3.46
CA VAL A 99 4.38 -3.45 -3.05
C VAL A 99 3.48 -3.88 -4.23
N ALA A 100 2.95 -2.92 -4.99
CA ALA A 100 2.10 -3.21 -6.15
C ALA A 100 2.85 -4.03 -7.22
N LEU A 101 4.08 -3.66 -7.54
CA LEU A 101 4.90 -4.34 -8.55
C LEU A 101 5.31 -5.75 -8.12
N LEU A 102 5.70 -5.93 -6.85
CA LEU A 102 6.03 -7.26 -6.32
C LEU A 102 4.80 -8.18 -6.28
N ALA A 103 3.65 -7.65 -5.85
CA ALA A 103 2.39 -8.39 -5.87
C ALA A 103 1.95 -8.75 -7.30
N LEU A 104 2.14 -7.85 -8.26
CA LEU A 104 1.84 -8.11 -9.68
C LEU A 104 2.74 -9.21 -10.22
N HIS A 105 4.04 -9.17 -9.92
CA HIS A 105 4.98 -10.20 -10.33
C HIS A 105 4.55 -11.60 -9.82
N GLU A 106 4.19 -11.71 -8.54
CA GLU A 106 3.73 -12.99 -7.97
C GLU A 106 2.38 -13.43 -8.54
N THR A 107 1.47 -12.49 -8.82
CA THR A 107 0.18 -12.77 -9.48
C THR A 107 0.41 -13.38 -10.87
N LEU A 108 1.25 -12.77 -11.70
CA LEU A 108 1.57 -13.25 -13.05
C LEU A 108 2.27 -14.62 -12.99
N LYS A 109 3.16 -14.83 -12.02
CA LYS A 109 3.82 -16.12 -11.81
C LYS A 109 2.84 -17.21 -11.39
N ALA A 110 1.82 -16.89 -10.60
CA ALA A 110 0.77 -17.84 -10.23
C ALA A 110 -0.10 -18.21 -11.43
N LEU A 111 -0.45 -17.23 -12.28
CA LEU A 111 -1.22 -17.48 -13.51
C LEU A 111 -0.50 -18.40 -14.50
N LYS A 112 0.82 -18.24 -14.68
CA LYS A 112 1.63 -19.09 -15.56
C LYS A 112 1.80 -20.53 -15.09
N ARG A 113 1.50 -20.83 -13.82
CA ARG A 113 1.60 -22.17 -13.23
C ARG A 113 0.32 -22.99 -13.39
N LYS A 114 -0.78 -22.35 -13.78
CA LYS A 114 -2.06 -22.98 -14.10
C LYS A 114 -2.13 -23.24 -15.60
#